data_AF-A0A354BN92-F1
#
_entry.id   AF-A0A354BN92-F1
#
_cell.length_a   1.000
_cell.length_b   1.000
_cell.length_c   1.000
_cell.angle_alpha   90.00
_cell.angle_beta   90.00
_cell.angle_gamma   90.00
#
_symmetry.space_group_name_H-M   'P 1'
#
loop_
_entity.id
_entity.type
_entity.pdbx_description
1 polymer ?
#
loop_
_entity_poly.entity_id
_entity_poly.type
_entity_poly.pdbx_seq_one_letter_code
_entity_poly.pdbx_strand_id
1 'polypeptide(L)' 'NVTISINEEGFREAAKLEGHKILAIGDSFTFGWGIEQRLTWVELLEPSIGQPIYNMGIHDSSPKQEFLLL' A
#
# COMPACT_ATOMS: atom_id res chain seq x y z
N ASN A 1 11.83 5.23 -15.92
CA ASN A 1 12.15 5.39 -14.49
C ASN A 1 10.86 5.58 -13.75
N VAL A 2 10.64 4.79 -12.70
CA VAL A 2 9.50 4.94 -11.78
C VAL A 2 10.00 5.64 -10.53
N THR A 3 9.23 6.60 -10.03
CA THR A 3 9.53 7.26 -8.76
C THR A 3 8.72 6.61 -7.64
N ILE A 4 9.42 6.19 -6.60
CA ILE A 4 8.81 5.62 -5.38
C ILE A 4 9.01 6.65 -4.27
N SER A 5 7.91 6.99 -3.59
CA SER A 5 7.91 7.85 -2.39
C SER A 5 7.42 7.02 -1.21
N ILE A 6 8.10 7.19 -0.08
CA ILE A 6 7.81 6.49 1.17
C ILE A 6 7.54 7.56 2.23
N ASN A 7 6.47 7.41 3.00
CA ASN A 7 6.14 8.33 4.09
C ASN A 7 7.01 8.11 5.34
N GLU A 8 6.75 8.92 6.36
CA GLU A 8 7.43 8.83 7.66
C GLU A 8 7.20 7.51 8.42
N GLU A 9 6.16 6.75 8.05
CA GLU A 9 5.82 5.45 8.63
C GLU A 9 6.48 4.27 7.88
N GLY A 10 7.18 4.53 6.77
CA GLY A 10 7.84 3.49 5.98
C GLY A 10 6.96 2.84 4.92
N PHE A 11 5.77 3.39 4.66
CA PHE A 11 4.83 2.88 3.66
C PHE A 11 4.82 3.73 2.39
N ARG A 12 4.45 3.08 1.29
CA ARG A 12 4.33 3.73 -0.02
C ARG A 12 2.97 4.43 -0.15
N GLU A 13 2.81 5.45 0.68
CA GLU A 13 1.57 6.16 0.87
C GLU A 13 1.85 7.66 1.03
N ALA A 14 0.97 8.51 0.50
CA ALA A 14 1.09 9.96 0.65
C ALA A 14 0.29 10.46 1.88
N ALA A 15 -0.79 9.78 2.21
CA ALA A 15 -1.63 10.11 3.35
C ALA A 15 -1.06 9.56 4.66
N LYS A 16 -1.60 10.06 5.79
CA LYS A 16 -1.40 9.47 7.11
C LYS A 16 -2.37 8.31 7.32
N LEU A 17 -2.03 7.38 8.21
CA LEU A 17 -2.90 6.25 8.52
C LEU A 17 -4.27 6.68 9.06
N GLU A 18 -4.33 7.76 9.85
CA GLU A 18 -5.58 8.20 10.46
C GLU A 18 -6.68 8.49 9.41
N GLY A 19 -7.87 7.92 9.65
CA GLY A 19 -9.04 8.12 8.79
C GLY A 19 -9.26 7.02 7.74
N HIS A 20 -8.29 6.13 7.53
CA HIS A 20 -8.47 4.96 6.67
C HIS A 20 -9.27 3.87 7.39
N LYS A 21 -10.22 3.26 6.67
CA LYS A 21 -11.02 2.12 7.16
C LYS A 21 -10.60 0.80 6.56
N ILE A 22 -9.77 0.85 5.52
CA ILE A 22 -9.34 -0.30 4.72
C ILE A 22 -7.82 -0.25 4.67
N LEU A 23 -7.19 -1.36 5.03
CA LEU A 23 -5.75 -1.56 4.92
C LEU A 23 -5.49 -2.60 3.83
N ALA A 24 -4.58 -2.31 2.91
CA ALA A 24 -4.07 -3.29 1.97
C ALA A 24 -2.73 -3.82 2.51
N ILE A 25 -2.73 -5.04 3.03
CA ILE A 25 -1.54 -5.74 3.53
C ILE A 25 -1.09 -6.75 2.48
N GLY A 26 0.21 -6.81 2.23
CA GLY A 26 0.81 -7.81 1.37
C GLY A 26 2.25 -7.47 1.03
N ASP A 27 2.72 -8.01 -0.07
CA ASP A 27 4.13 -7.95 -0.45
C ASP A 27 4.40 -6.88 -1.53
N SER A 28 5.44 -7.12 -2.35
CA SER A 28 5.80 -6.31 -3.51
C SER A 28 4.67 -6.07 -4.52
N PHE A 29 3.68 -6.97 -4.62
CA PHE A 29 2.52 -6.81 -5.49
C PHE A 29 1.52 -5.81 -4.92
N THR A 30 1.36 -5.76 -3.59
CA THR A 30 0.55 -4.76 -2.90
C THR A 30 1.24 -3.40 -2.88
N PHE A 31 2.54 -3.37 -2.60
CA PHE A 31 3.36 -2.17 -2.71
C PHE A 31 3.34 -1.56 -4.14
N GLY A 32 3.26 -2.41 -5.16
CA GLY A 32 3.32 -2.01 -6.57
C GLY A 32 4.73 -1.78 -7.10
N TRP A 33 5.66 -2.70 -6.82
CA TRP A 33 7.06 -2.60 -7.25
C TRP A 33 7.19 -2.33 -8.76
N GLY A 34 8.00 -1.34 -9.12
CA GLY A 34 8.27 -1.02 -10.53
C GLY A 34 7.10 -0.39 -11.29
N ILE A 35 6.06 0.08 -10.59
CA ILE A 35 4.88 0.73 -11.17
C ILE A 35 4.70 2.12 -10.52
N GLU A 36 4.23 3.12 -11.27
CA GLU A 36 3.86 4.44 -10.72
C GLU A 36 2.74 4.33 -9.68
N GLN A 37 2.76 5.18 -8.63
CA GLN A 37 1.79 5.13 -7.51
C GLN A 37 0.33 5.03 -8.00
N ARG A 38 -0.08 5.96 -8.86
CA ARG A 38 -1.44 6.05 -9.43
C ARG A 38 -1.89 4.86 -10.28
N LEU A 39 -0.98 3.91 -10.57
CA LEU A 39 -1.23 2.71 -11.36
C LEU A 39 -1.18 1.44 -10.51
N THR A 40 -0.91 1.53 -9.20
CA THR A 40 -1.05 0.40 -8.30
C THR A 40 -2.51 -0.03 -8.20
N TRP A 41 -2.76 -1.32 -7.97
CA TRP A 41 -4.14 -1.80 -7.89
C TRP A 41 -4.91 -1.17 -6.72
N VAL A 42 -4.21 -0.83 -5.63
CA VAL A 42 -4.79 -0.16 -4.46
C VAL A 42 -5.38 1.19 -4.86
N GLU A 43 -4.58 2.04 -5.52
CA GLU A 43 -4.99 3.36 -6.01
C GLU A 43 -6.07 3.28 -7.10
N LEU A 44 -6.02 2.25 -7.95
CA LEU A 44 -7.07 2.04 -8.96
C LEU A 44 -8.38 1.53 -8.35
N LEU A 45 -8.34 0.88 -7.17
CA LEU A 45 -9.52 0.33 -6.51
C LEU A 45 -10.30 1.41 -5.75
N GLU A 46 -9.64 2.38 -5.12
CA GLU A 46 -10.30 3.39 -4.27
C GLU A 46 -11.49 4.08 -4.97
N PRO A 47 -11.38 4.55 -6.24
CA PRO A 47 -12.50 5.21 -6.92
C PRO A 47 -13.68 4.27 -7.19
N SER A 48 -13.43 2.97 -7.34
CA SER A 48 -14.47 1.97 -7.61
C SER A 48 -15.29 1.60 -6.36
N ILE A 49 -14.69 1.73 -5.18
CA ILE A 49 -15.34 1.44 -3.89
C ILE A 49 -15.72 2.70 -3.10
N GLY A 50 -15.26 3.88 -3.52
CA GLY A 50 -15.54 5.15 -2.89
C GLY A 50 -14.98 5.27 -1.46
N GLN A 51 -13.88 4.57 -1.16
CA GLN A 51 -13.21 4.58 0.14
C GLN A 51 -11.69 4.60 -0.07
N PRO A 52 -10.94 5.40 0.69
CA PRO A 52 -9.48 5.37 0.65
C PRO A 52 -8.96 4.07 1.28
N ILE A 53 -7.84 3.57 0.76
CA ILE A 53 -7.19 2.34 1.18
C ILE A 53 -5.74 2.67 1.53
N TYR A 54 -5.34 2.40 2.76
CA TYR A 54 -3.95 2.63 3.17
C TYR A 54 -3.07 1.47 2.69
N ASN A 55 -2.10 1.75 1.82
CA ASN A 55 -1.20 0.72 1.28
C ASN A 55 -0.08 0.38 2.26
N MET A 56 -0.19 -0.76 2.93
CA MET A 56 0.83 -1.30 3.85
C MET A 56 1.67 -2.41 3.21
N GLY A 57 1.78 -2.45 1.88
CA GLY A 57 2.61 -3.41 1.18
C GLY A 57 4.09 -3.29 1.58
N ILE A 58 4.75 -4.41 1.88
CA ILE A 58 6.18 -4.46 2.21
C ILE A 58 6.89 -5.40 1.23
N HIS A 59 7.92 -4.91 0.55
CA HIS A 59 8.71 -5.77 -0.34
C HIS A 59 9.27 -6.99 0.37
N ASP A 60 9.22 -8.13 -0.33
CA ASP A 60 9.68 -9.44 0.18
C ASP A 60 9.02 -9.89 1.50
N SER A 61 7.85 -9.34 1.87
CA SER A 61 7.08 -9.89 2.99
C SER A 61 6.58 -11.29 2.66
N SER A 62 6.69 -12.17 3.64
CA SER A 62 6.06 -13.49 3.64
C SER A 62 4.73 -13.42 4.39
N PRO A 63 3.79 -14.35 4.11
CA PRO A 63 2.53 -14.44 4.86
C PRO A 63 2.73 -14.57 6.38
N LYS A 64 3.85 -15.16 6.82
CA LYS A 64 4.19 -15.25 8.25
C LYS A 64 4.47 -13.88 8.88
N GLN A 65 5.15 -13.00 8.16
CA GLN A 65 5.43 -11.64 8.66
C GLN A 65 4.14 -10.82 8.73
N GLU A 66 3.27 -10.96 7.73
CA GLU A 66 1.96 -10.30 7.70
C GLU A 66 1.05 -10.75 8.85
N PHE A 67 1.05 -12.06 9.17
CA PHE A 67 0.30 -12.59 10.30
C PHE A 67 0.77 -12.02 11.65
N LEU A 68 2.05 -11.69 11.81
CA LEU A 68 2.59 -11.13 13.05
C LEU A 68 2.24 -9.64 13.26
N LEU A 69 1.68 -8.97 12.26
CA LEU A 69 1.22 -7.58 12.34
C LEU A 69 -0.21 -7.44 12.89
N LEU A 70 -0.94 -8.55 13.02
CA LEU A 70 -2.32 -8.64 13.54
C LEU A 70 -2.35 -9.12 14.99
#